data_AF-C4WWD4-F1
#
_entry.id   AF-C4WWD4-F1
#
_cell.length_a   1.000
_cell.length_b   1.000
_cell.length_c   1.000
_cell.angle_alpha   90.00
_cell.angle_beta   90.00
_cell.angle_gamma   90.00
#
_symmetry.space_group_name_H-M   'P 1'
#
loop_
_entity.id
_entity.type
_entity.pdbx_description
1 polymer ?
#
loop_
_entity_poly.entity_id
_entity_poly.type
_entity_poly.pdbx_seq_one_letter_code
_entity_poly.pdbx_strand_id
1 'polypeptide(L)'
;MCKMETETMTFTDMVHDRHKLKQPTKVLLTLSNVLLPKEKITSTPSMLDGLDFETEVDLRIVGCEWIQTAGILLKLPQVAMATGQVLFQRFYYTKSFVRHPMEITAMACTCLASKVEESPRRIRDVINVYHHIRQVLNQKIDYAIGT
;
A
#
# COMPACT_ATOMS: atom_id res chain seq x y z
N MET A 1 -8.23 27.66 -18.12
CA MET A 1 -8.35 26.72 -19.24
C MET A 1 -7.25 25.68 -19.09
N CYS A 2 -7.49 24.65 -18.28
CA CYS A 2 -6.51 23.62 -17.95
C CYS A 2 -6.65 22.51 -19.00
N LYS A 3 -5.64 22.31 -19.84
CA LYS A 3 -5.65 21.23 -20.83
C LYS A 3 -5.35 19.92 -20.12
N MET A 4 -6.30 18.99 -20.21
CA MET A 4 -6.05 17.56 -20.02
C MET A 4 -5.35 17.05 -21.27
N GLU A 5 -4.11 16.59 -21.14
CA GLU A 5 -3.48 15.73 -22.14
C GLU A 5 -3.13 14.41 -21.47
N THR A 6 -3.73 13.35 -22.01
CA THR A 6 -3.69 11.99 -21.56
C THR A 6 -2.45 11.34 -22.17
N GLU A 7 -1.35 11.24 -21.42
CA GLU A 7 -0.16 10.53 -21.89
C GLU A 7 -0.10 9.12 -21.31
N THR A 8 -0.24 8.16 -22.22
CA THR A 8 -0.05 6.73 -22.00
C THR A 8 1.38 6.45 -21.55
N MET A 9 1.57 6.04 -20.29
CA MET A 9 2.89 5.67 -19.76
C MET A 9 3.43 4.42 -20.47
N THR A 10 4.55 4.59 -21.18
CA THR A 10 5.28 3.49 -21.82
C THR A 10 6.31 2.89 -20.86
N PHE A 11 6.56 1.59 -20.99
CA PHE A 11 7.45 0.79 -20.13
C PHE A 11 8.90 1.33 -20.03
N THR A 12 9.30 2.18 -20.97
CA THR A 12 10.63 2.78 -21.07
C THR A 12 10.86 3.97 -20.12
N ASP A 13 9.81 4.62 -19.63
CA ASP A 13 9.94 5.80 -18.76
C ASP A 13 10.24 5.44 -17.29
N MET A 14 10.20 4.15 -16.94
CA MET A 14 10.53 3.65 -15.60
C MET A 14 12.04 3.63 -15.29
N VAL A 15 12.92 3.85 -16.29
CA VAL A 15 14.35 3.53 -16.15
C VAL A 15 15.20 4.71 -15.67
N HIS A 16 14.71 5.96 -15.73
CA HIS A 16 15.59 7.12 -15.60
C HIS A 16 15.69 7.80 -14.22
N ASP A 17 14.94 7.36 -13.20
CA ASP A 17 15.04 7.97 -11.85
C ASP A 17 15.78 7.07 -10.83
N ARG A 18 16.98 6.62 -11.22
CA ARG A 18 17.84 5.70 -10.46
C ARG A 18 18.87 6.41 -9.55
N HIS A 19 18.66 7.67 -9.18
CA HIS A 19 19.66 8.42 -8.39
C HIS A 19 19.07 9.29 -7.26
N LYS A 20 18.49 8.64 -6.24
CA LYS A 20 18.68 8.94 -4.79
C LYS A 20 17.79 8.04 -3.91
N LEU A 21 18.03 6.73 -3.94
CA LEU A 21 17.56 5.87 -2.86
C LEU A 21 18.39 6.22 -1.61
N LYS A 22 17.84 7.06 -0.72
CA LYS A 22 18.34 7.21 0.67
C LYS A 22 18.58 5.79 1.18
N GLN A 23 19.81 5.52 1.64
CA GLN A 23 20.23 4.21 2.09
C GLN A 23 19.14 3.60 2.99
N PRO A 24 18.73 2.34 2.79
CA PRO A 24 17.69 1.75 3.61
C PRO A 24 18.12 1.89 5.06
N THR A 25 17.34 2.62 5.85
CA THR A 25 17.52 2.71 7.30
C THR A 25 17.79 1.31 7.80
N LYS A 26 18.96 1.05 8.40
CA LYS A 26 19.39 -0.28 8.86
C LYS A 26 18.25 -0.91 9.66
N VAL A 27 17.50 -1.82 9.03
CA VAL A 27 16.33 -2.45 9.65
C VAL A 27 16.88 -3.51 10.58
N LEU A 28 16.95 -3.19 11.86
CA LEU A 28 17.35 -4.14 12.89
C LEU A 28 16.19 -5.12 13.12
N LEU A 29 16.31 -6.32 12.57
CA LEU A 29 15.36 -7.43 12.77
C LEU A 29 15.68 -8.14 14.08
N THR A 30 15.41 -7.48 15.20
CA THR A 30 15.49 -8.09 16.53
C THR A 30 14.10 -8.34 17.08
N LEU A 31 13.93 -9.43 17.83
CA LEU A 31 12.68 -9.73 18.55
C LEU A 31 12.33 -8.65 19.61
N SER A 32 13.25 -7.73 19.90
CA SER A 32 13.04 -6.58 20.79
C SER A 32 12.31 -5.40 20.14
N ASN A 33 12.17 -5.36 18.82
CA ASN A 33 11.55 -4.26 18.09
C ASN A 33 10.10 -4.58 17.71
N VAL A 34 9.33 -5.09 18.69
CA VAL A 34 7.91 -5.46 18.49
C VAL A 34 7.04 -4.20 18.41
N LEU A 35 7.40 -3.17 19.16
CA LEU A 35 6.69 -1.89 19.26
C LEU A 35 7.48 -0.78 18.58
N LEU A 36 6.77 0.08 17.86
CA LEU A 36 7.36 1.27 17.26
C LEU A 36 7.67 2.32 18.35
N PRO A 37 8.87 2.92 18.37
CA PRO A 37 9.18 4.03 19.27
C PRO A 37 8.22 5.20 19.05
N LYS A 38 7.85 5.91 20.12
CA LYS A 38 6.87 7.01 20.06
C LYS A 38 7.28 8.11 19.07
N GLU A 39 8.57 8.35 18.94
CA GLU A 39 9.16 9.35 18.05
C GLU A 39 8.90 9.03 16.57
N LYS A 40 8.83 7.74 16.21
CA LYS A 40 8.50 7.31 14.84
C LYS A 40 7.02 7.36 14.53
N ILE A 41 6.18 7.42 15.57
CA ILE A 41 4.73 7.54 15.43
C ILE A 41 4.36 9.00 15.16
N THR A 42 5.07 9.95 15.78
CA THR A 42 4.78 11.38 15.64
C THR A 42 5.42 12.03 14.41
N SER A 43 6.56 11.52 13.93
CA SER A 43 7.23 12.01 12.73
C SER A 43 7.36 10.89 11.70
N THR A 44 6.33 10.75 10.86
CA THR A 44 6.30 9.71 9.82
C THR A 44 7.15 10.13 8.61
N PRO A 45 7.67 9.16 7.83
CA PRO A 45 8.36 9.48 6.58
C PRO A 45 7.49 10.20 5.56
N SER A 46 6.17 9.97 5.57
CA SER A 46 5.23 10.62 4.64
C SER A 46 5.04 12.09 4.98
N MET A 47 4.93 12.44 6.27
CA MET A 47 4.90 13.83 6.73
C MET A 47 6.18 14.59 6.35
N LEU A 48 7.35 13.93 6.48
CA LEU A 48 8.63 14.52 6.06
C LEU A 48 8.73 14.75 4.54
N ASP A 49 7.98 13.97 3.75
CA ASP A 49 7.87 14.15 2.30
C ASP A 49 6.71 15.10 1.91
N GLY A 50 6.06 15.75 2.89
CA GLY A 50 5.06 16.80 2.66
C GLY A 50 3.60 16.30 2.59
N LEU A 51 3.31 15.06 2.96
CA LEU A 51 1.94 14.57 3.07
C LEU A 51 1.29 15.09 4.36
N ASP A 52 0.06 15.57 4.28
CA ASP A 52 -0.71 15.96 5.45
C ASP A 52 -1.10 14.75 6.30
N PHE A 53 -1.29 15.00 7.60
CA PHE A 53 -1.58 13.94 8.56
C PHE A 53 -2.93 13.26 8.30
N GLU A 54 -3.95 14.02 7.90
CA GLU A 54 -5.30 13.50 7.65
C GLU A 54 -5.30 12.56 6.45
N THR A 55 -4.72 12.97 5.33
CA THR A 55 -4.56 12.11 4.15
C THR A 55 -3.69 10.89 4.44
N GLU A 56 -2.63 11.02 5.26
CA GLU A 56 -1.86 9.84 5.67
C GLU A 56 -2.72 8.84 6.45
N VAL A 57 -3.55 9.31 7.37
CA VAL A 57 -4.48 8.47 8.14
C VAL A 57 -5.49 7.80 7.21
N ASP A 58 -6.06 8.55 6.27
CA ASP A 58 -7.01 8.01 5.30
C ASP A 58 -6.36 6.93 4.42
N LEU A 59 -5.16 7.17 3.91
CA LEU A 59 -4.41 6.16 3.14
C LEU A 59 -4.11 4.91 3.95
N ARG A 60 -3.85 5.05 5.26
CA ARG A 60 -3.66 3.91 6.17
C ARG A 60 -4.94 3.10 6.34
N ILE A 61 -6.09 3.77 6.48
CA ILE A 61 -7.40 3.13 6.61
C ILE A 61 -7.76 2.42 5.30
N VAL A 62 -7.76 3.14 4.19
CA VAL A 62 -8.10 2.62 2.86
C VAL A 62 -7.20 1.44 2.49
N GLY A 63 -5.90 1.51 2.77
CA GLY A 63 -5.01 0.38 2.52
C GLY A 63 -5.36 -0.88 3.32
N CYS A 64 -5.76 -0.72 4.58
CA CYS A 64 -6.26 -1.84 5.39
C CYS A 64 -7.58 -2.41 4.86
N GLU A 65 -8.49 -1.55 4.37
CA GLU A 65 -9.76 -1.97 3.77
C GLU A 65 -9.55 -2.74 2.47
N TRP A 66 -8.59 -2.33 1.64
CA TRP A 66 -8.21 -3.04 0.42
C TRP A 66 -7.65 -4.42 0.74
N ILE A 67 -6.79 -4.55 1.76
CA ILE A 67 -6.27 -5.84 2.22
C ILE A 67 -7.41 -6.74 2.72
N GLN A 68 -8.34 -6.20 3.49
CA GLN A 68 -9.50 -6.94 3.99
C GLN A 68 -10.39 -7.43 2.85
N THR A 69 -10.74 -6.54 1.92
CA THR A 69 -11.61 -6.85 0.78
C THR A 69 -10.94 -7.86 -0.14
N ALA A 70 -9.65 -7.68 -0.45
CA ALA A 70 -8.88 -8.62 -1.24
C ALA A 70 -8.81 -9.99 -0.56
N GLY A 71 -8.58 -10.03 0.76
CA GLY A 71 -8.53 -11.28 1.50
C GLY A 71 -9.86 -12.03 1.53
N ILE A 72 -11.00 -11.32 1.61
CA ILE A 72 -12.33 -11.93 1.48
C ILE A 72 -12.51 -12.54 0.08
N LEU A 73 -12.21 -11.78 -0.98
CA LEU A 73 -12.34 -12.24 -2.37
C LEU A 73 -11.41 -13.42 -2.70
N LEU A 74 -10.20 -13.43 -2.11
CA LEU A 74 -9.21 -14.49 -2.24
C LEU A 74 -9.45 -15.66 -1.27
N LYS A 75 -10.47 -15.58 -0.40
CA LYS A 75 -10.77 -16.57 0.65
C LYS A 75 -9.55 -16.84 1.55
N LEU A 76 -8.85 -15.80 1.97
CA LEU A 76 -7.76 -15.89 2.94
C LEU A 76 -8.31 -16.05 4.37
N PRO A 77 -7.58 -16.75 5.27
CA PRO A 77 -7.95 -16.77 6.68
C PRO A 77 -7.80 -15.37 7.31
N GLN A 78 -8.58 -15.09 8.35
CA GLN A 78 -8.54 -13.80 9.07
C GLN A 78 -7.15 -13.45 9.60
N VAL A 79 -6.40 -14.47 10.05
CA VAL A 79 -5.01 -14.29 10.51
C VAL A 79 -4.13 -13.74 9.40
N ALA A 80 -4.25 -14.22 8.15
CA ALA A 80 -3.48 -13.69 7.01
C ALA A 80 -3.85 -12.25 6.65
N MET A 81 -5.12 -11.89 6.76
CA MET A 81 -5.56 -10.50 6.55
C MET A 81 -5.00 -9.57 7.62
N ALA A 82 -5.05 -9.98 8.89
CA ALA A 82 -4.47 -9.23 10.01
C ALA A 82 -2.94 -9.10 9.86
N THR A 83 -2.24 -10.17 9.51
CA THR A 83 -0.80 -10.15 9.23
C THR A 83 -0.47 -9.19 8.08
N GLY A 84 -1.26 -9.19 7.00
CA GLY A 84 -1.13 -8.25 5.89
C GLY A 84 -1.26 -6.80 6.32
N GLN A 85 -2.28 -6.48 7.12
CA GLN A 85 -2.49 -5.12 7.65
C GLN A 85 -1.34 -4.67 8.55
N VAL A 86 -0.82 -5.54 9.42
CA VAL A 86 0.34 -5.23 10.27
C VAL A 86 1.59 -4.96 9.43
N LEU A 87 1.86 -5.78 8.42
CA LEU A 87 2.97 -5.57 7.49
C LEU A 87 2.85 -4.23 6.76
N PHE A 88 1.66 -3.91 6.27
CA PHE A 88 1.36 -2.66 5.58
C PHE A 88 1.59 -1.44 6.49
N GLN A 89 1.06 -1.46 7.72
CA GLN A 89 1.26 -0.37 8.67
C GLN A 89 2.75 -0.17 8.98
N ARG A 90 3.46 -1.26 9.28
CA ARG A 90 4.90 -1.23 9.58
C ARG A 90 5.72 -0.70 8.40
N PHE A 91 5.35 -1.05 7.17
CA PHE A 91 6.00 -0.52 5.98
C PHE A 91 5.93 1.01 5.94
N TYR A 92 4.75 1.60 6.12
CA TYR A 92 4.57 3.06 6.06
C TYR A 92 5.04 3.82 7.31
N TYR A 93 5.46 3.14 8.38
CA TYR A 93 6.26 3.76 9.45
C TYR A 93 7.75 3.84 9.12
N THR A 94 8.19 3.24 8.00
CA THR A 94 9.58 3.28 7.53
C THR A 94 9.73 3.86 6.13
N LYS A 95 8.64 3.90 5.36
CA LYS A 95 8.55 4.40 3.98
C LYS A 95 7.41 5.40 3.87
N SER A 96 7.51 6.24 2.85
CA SER A 96 6.54 7.30 2.59
C SER A 96 5.51 6.85 1.56
N PHE A 97 4.24 7.23 1.78
CA PHE A 97 3.13 7.10 0.83
C PHE A 97 3.34 7.93 -0.44
N VAL A 98 4.09 9.04 -0.35
CA VAL A 98 4.42 9.87 -1.53
C VAL A 98 5.32 9.11 -2.51
N ARG A 99 6.19 8.22 -1.97
CA ARG A 99 7.17 7.48 -2.77
C ARG A 99 6.72 6.08 -3.18
N HIS A 100 5.80 5.49 -2.42
CA HIS A 100 5.34 4.13 -2.64
C HIS A 100 3.81 4.14 -2.67
N PRO A 101 3.18 3.82 -3.82
CA PRO A 101 1.74 3.87 -3.94
C PRO A 101 1.09 2.82 -3.05
N MET A 102 0.02 3.23 -2.36
CA MET A 102 -0.73 2.41 -1.41
C MET A 102 -1.15 1.07 -2.02
N GLU A 103 -1.75 1.09 -3.22
CA GLU A 103 -2.33 -0.09 -3.88
C GLU A 103 -1.31 -1.22 -4.09
N ILE A 104 -0.13 -0.86 -4.61
CA ILE A 104 0.94 -1.83 -4.92
C ILE A 104 1.49 -2.43 -3.63
N THR A 105 1.70 -1.59 -2.62
CA THR A 105 2.18 -2.04 -1.31
C THR A 105 1.16 -2.97 -0.63
N ALA A 106 -0.14 -2.63 -0.66
CA ALA A 106 -1.20 -3.47 -0.12
C ALA A 106 -1.24 -4.84 -0.80
N MET A 107 -1.15 -4.88 -2.13
CA MET A 107 -1.07 -6.13 -2.91
C MET A 107 0.16 -6.97 -2.53
N ALA A 108 1.32 -6.34 -2.37
CA ALA A 108 2.54 -7.02 -1.95
C ALA A 108 2.42 -7.57 -0.52
N CYS A 109 1.84 -6.81 0.40
CA CYS A 109 1.57 -7.25 1.78
C CYS A 109 0.61 -8.44 1.82
N THR A 110 -0.47 -8.44 1.03
CA THR A 110 -1.40 -9.58 0.90
C THR A 110 -0.70 -10.83 0.38
N CYS A 111 0.15 -10.68 -0.65
CA CYS A 111 0.94 -11.80 -1.17
C CYS A 111 1.90 -12.37 -0.12
N LEU A 112 2.62 -11.49 0.58
CA LEU A 112 3.57 -11.89 1.61
C LEU A 112 2.88 -12.56 2.79
N ALA A 113 1.80 -11.97 3.31
CA ALA A 113 1.04 -12.51 4.43
C ALA A 113 0.44 -13.89 4.10
N SER A 114 -0.08 -14.08 2.88
CA SER A 114 -0.59 -15.40 2.45
C SER A 114 0.49 -16.49 2.49
N LYS A 115 1.76 -16.15 2.25
CA LYS A 115 2.88 -17.09 2.36
C LYS A 115 3.27 -17.34 3.82
N VAL A 116 3.34 -16.27 4.62
CA VAL A 116 3.68 -16.36 6.05
C VAL A 116 2.70 -17.24 6.82
N GLU A 117 1.41 -17.15 6.49
CA GLU A 117 0.36 -17.94 7.12
C GLU A 117 0.08 -19.27 6.39
N GLU A 118 1.02 -19.76 5.56
CA GLU A 118 0.91 -21.05 4.85
C GLU A 118 -0.40 -21.24 4.06
N SER A 119 -0.94 -20.13 3.53
CA SER A 119 -2.17 -20.08 2.74
C SER A 119 -1.96 -19.34 1.41
N PRO A 120 -0.95 -19.71 0.60
CA PRO A 120 -0.55 -18.95 -0.57
C PRO A 120 -1.65 -18.86 -1.63
N ARG A 121 -1.63 -17.77 -2.40
CA ARG A 121 -2.48 -17.56 -3.58
C ARG A 121 -1.64 -17.33 -4.82
N ARG A 122 -2.16 -17.67 -5.99
CA ARG A 122 -1.47 -17.39 -7.25
C ARG A 122 -1.39 -15.89 -7.43
N ILE A 123 -0.23 -15.37 -7.81
CA ILE A 123 -0.01 -13.93 -7.97
C ILE A 123 -1.00 -13.30 -8.96
N ARG A 124 -1.37 -14.04 -10.01
CA ARG A 124 -2.38 -13.59 -10.99
C ARG A 124 -3.75 -13.37 -10.34
N ASP A 125 -4.16 -14.23 -9.42
CA ASP A 125 -5.45 -14.10 -8.73
C ASP A 125 -5.45 -12.86 -7.84
N VAL A 126 -4.34 -12.60 -7.14
CA VAL A 126 -4.17 -11.39 -6.33
C VAL A 126 -4.24 -10.14 -7.20
N ILE A 127 -3.50 -10.09 -8.31
CA ILE A 127 -3.53 -8.95 -9.25
C ILE A 127 -4.95 -8.71 -9.77
N ASN A 128 -5.65 -9.77 -10.19
CA ASN A 128 -7.02 -9.66 -10.70
C ASN A 128 -7.99 -9.13 -9.64
N VAL A 129 -7.86 -9.57 -8.40
CA VAL A 129 -8.69 -9.09 -7.28
C VAL A 129 -8.43 -7.62 -6.98
N TYR A 130 -7.17 -7.19 -6.92
CA TYR A 130 -6.83 -5.78 -6.70
C TYR A 130 -7.28 -4.89 -7.86
N HIS A 131 -7.16 -5.38 -9.10
CA HIS A 131 -7.69 -4.69 -10.27
C HIS A 131 -9.22 -4.53 -10.20
N HIS A 132 -9.92 -5.58 -9.80
CA HIS A 132 -11.38 -5.54 -9.60
C HIS A 132 -11.79 -4.55 -8.50
N ILE A 133 -11.12 -4.56 -7.35
CA ILE A 133 -11.38 -3.62 -6.25
C ILE A 133 -11.24 -2.18 -6.74
N ARG A 134 -10.15 -1.87 -7.45
CA ARG A 134 -9.92 -0.53 -8.01
C ARG A 134 -11.02 -0.11 -8.98
N GLN A 135 -11.44 -1.01 -9.87
CA GLN A 135 -12.50 -0.73 -10.84
C GLN A 135 -13.84 -0.42 -10.15
N VAL A 136 -14.21 -1.20 -9.14
CA VAL A 136 -15.47 -1.00 -8.38
C VAL A 136 -15.43 0.32 -7.60
N LEU A 137 -14.28 0.69 -7.03
CA LEU A 137 -14.14 1.95 -6.31
C LEU A 137 -14.25 3.15 -7.24
N ASN A 138 -13.64 3.09 -8.43
CA ASN A 138 -13.78 4.14 -9.44
C ASN A 138 -15.25 4.34 -9.84
N GLN A 139 -15.99 3.26 -10.08
CA GLN A 139 -17.41 3.34 -10.41
C GLN A 139 -18.26 3.98 -9.30
N LYS A 140 -17.94 3.69 -8.02
CA LYS A 140 -18.64 4.32 -6.89
C LYS A 140 -18.36 5.80 -6.80
N ILE A 141 -17.11 6.20 -7.08
CA ILE A 141 -16.72 7.61 -7.15
C ILE A 141 -17.49 8.29 -8.28
N ASP A 142 -17.52 7.72 -9.48
CA ASP A 142 -18.26 8.29 -10.62
C ASP A 142 -19.76 8.47 -10.29
N TYR A 143 -20.40 7.49 -9.64
CA TYR A 143 -21.80 7.60 -9.20
C TYR A 143 -22.01 8.67 -8.10
N ALA A 144 -21.05 8.85 -7.21
CA ALA A 144 -21.13 9.83 -6.12
C ALA A 144 -20.92 11.28 -6.60
N ILE A 145 -20.18 11.50 -7.69
CA ILE A 145 -19.93 12.84 -8.25
C ILE A 145 -20.99 13.25 -9.30
N GLY A 146 -21.87 12.34 -9.72
CA GLY A 146 -23.06 12.68 -10.52
C GLY A 146 -22.74 13.19 -11.93
N THR A 147 -21.84 12.53 -12.65
CA THR A 147 -21.68 12.67 -14.11
C THR A 147 -22.36 11.53 -14.86
#